data_AF-A0A920ANN5-F1
#
_entry.id   AF-A0A920ANN5-F1
#
_cell.length_a   1.000
_cell.length_b   1.000
_cell.length_c   1.000
_cell.angle_alpha   90.00
_cell.angle_beta   90.00
_cell.angle_gamma   90.00
#
_symmetry.space_group_name_H-M   'P 1'
#
loop_
_entity.id
_entity.type
_entity.pdbx_description
1 polymer ?
#
loop_
_entity_poly.entity_id
_entity_poly.type
_entity_poly.pdbx_seq_one_letter_code
_entity_poly.pdbx_strand_id
1 'polypeptide(L)'
;MNPIRWSDRILITDSQRLQHPVKWRKSAVMSDKYRLVNGTELYNIIDDPSQQNDIAEQHPEMVKQYREVYEVWWTDVSERFDEYAGIIIGSKFENPVHITSHDWHSESQVPWHQRHIRAGIQENGFWILDVEEAGEYEITLSRWPLHLQHPISSGKIERPAIPGTSVGESKRGGGFSDCKSKD
;
A
#
# COMPACT_ATOMS: atom_id res chain seq x y z
N MET A 1 1.79 -9.81 38.81
CA MET A 1 1.26 -9.08 37.63
C MET A 1 -0.14 -9.59 37.39
N ASN A 2 -1.16 -8.73 37.36
CA ASN A 2 -2.51 -9.15 36.98
C ASN A 2 -2.51 -9.54 35.49
N PRO A 3 -3.14 -10.65 35.09
CA PRO A 3 -3.23 -11.03 33.69
C PRO A 3 -4.02 -9.97 32.93
N ILE A 4 -3.46 -9.49 31.82
CA ILE A 4 -4.14 -8.58 30.89
C ILE A 4 -5.40 -9.30 30.39
N ARG A 5 -6.57 -8.73 30.69
CA ARG A 5 -7.83 -9.24 30.14
C ARG A 5 -7.86 -8.91 28.65
N TRP A 6 -8.44 -9.81 27.85
CA TRP A 6 -8.54 -9.60 26.40
C TRP A 6 -9.19 -8.27 26.03
N SER A 7 -10.18 -7.82 26.82
CA SER A 7 -10.88 -6.54 26.67
C SER A 7 -10.00 -5.31 26.77
N ASP A 8 -8.85 -5.44 27.41
CA ASP A 8 -7.95 -4.33 27.72
C ASP A 8 -6.80 -4.22 26.71
N ARG A 9 -6.77 -5.11 25.70
CA ARG A 9 -5.77 -5.05 24.63
C ARG A 9 -6.06 -3.89 23.71
N ILE A 10 -5.00 -3.16 23.37
CA ILE A 10 -5.04 -2.08 22.42
C ILE A 10 -4.49 -2.58 21.08
N LEU A 11 -5.26 -2.38 20.02
CA LEU A 11 -4.86 -2.56 18.63
C LEU A 11 -4.64 -1.19 18.00
N ILE A 12 -3.58 -1.07 17.21
CA ILE A 12 -3.30 0.12 16.42
C ILE A 12 -3.37 -0.25 14.94
N THR A 13 -4.06 0.57 14.16
CA THR A 13 -4.13 0.43 12.70
C THR A 13 -3.93 1.79 12.06
N ASP A 14 -3.28 1.85 10.91
CA ASP A 14 -3.19 3.07 10.12
C ASP A 14 -3.30 2.81 8.60
N SER A 15 -3.40 3.89 7.82
CA SER A 15 -3.38 3.83 6.37
C SER A 15 -2.52 4.96 5.81
N GLN A 16 -1.24 4.64 5.58
CA GLN A 16 -0.27 5.62 5.10
C GLN A 16 -0.46 5.89 3.61
N ARG A 17 -0.32 4.85 2.76
CA ARG A 17 -0.28 4.96 1.28
C ARG A 17 0.62 6.11 0.80
N LEU A 18 1.71 6.32 1.52
CA LEU A 18 2.77 7.29 1.27
C LEU A 18 4.09 6.54 1.36
N GLN A 19 5.10 7.02 0.64
CA GLN A 19 6.45 6.45 0.71
C GLN A 19 7.06 6.63 2.11
N HIS A 20 6.91 7.82 2.68
CA HIS A 20 7.32 8.12 4.05
C HIS A 20 6.08 8.19 4.95
N PRO A 21 5.92 7.27 5.92
CA PRO A 21 4.82 7.29 6.86
C PRO A 21 4.74 8.62 7.63
N VAL A 22 3.52 9.12 7.82
CA VAL A 22 3.25 10.33 8.59
C VAL A 22 2.52 9.95 9.86
N LYS A 23 3.02 10.45 10.99
CA LYS A 23 2.44 10.20 12.31
C LYS A 23 0.98 10.68 12.36
N TRP A 24 0.15 9.92 13.06
CA TRP A 24 -1.30 10.15 13.23
C TRP A 24 -2.13 10.12 11.93
N ARG A 25 -1.54 9.76 10.79
CA ARG A 25 -2.24 9.73 9.50
C ARG A 25 -3.20 8.56 9.41
N LYS A 26 -4.51 8.86 9.35
CA LYS A 26 -5.58 7.85 9.17
C LYS A 26 -5.42 6.68 10.15
N SER A 27 -5.05 7.01 11.38
CA SER A 27 -4.74 6.03 12.41
C SER A 27 -5.93 5.82 13.34
N ALA A 28 -6.01 4.65 13.95
CA ALA A 28 -6.94 4.34 15.02
C ALA A 28 -6.24 3.55 16.12
N VAL A 29 -6.44 3.96 17.37
CA VAL A 29 -6.05 3.24 18.58
C VAL A 29 -7.32 2.69 19.20
N MET A 30 -7.47 1.37 19.29
CA MET A 30 -8.74 0.75 19.64
C MET A 30 -8.63 -0.33 20.70
N SER A 31 -9.62 -0.37 21.59
CA SER A 31 -9.96 -1.53 22.42
C SER A 31 -11.29 -2.12 21.95
N ASP A 32 -11.82 -3.11 22.67
CA ASP A 32 -13.14 -3.67 22.41
C ASP A 32 -14.25 -2.63 22.39
N LYS A 33 -14.15 -1.59 23.24
CA LYS A 33 -15.21 -0.60 23.42
C LYS A 33 -14.91 0.75 22.77
N TYR A 34 -13.65 1.20 22.81
CA TYR A 34 -13.32 2.57 22.44
C TYR A 34 -12.36 2.62 21.27
N ARG A 35 -12.51 3.65 20.43
CA ARG A 35 -11.60 3.94 19.33
C ARG A 35 -11.24 5.41 19.31
N LEU A 36 -9.94 5.69 19.43
CA LEU A 36 -9.37 7.01 19.20
C LEU A 36 -8.90 7.11 17.75
N VAL A 37 -9.54 7.98 16.97
CA VAL A 37 -9.26 8.23 15.56
C VAL A 37 -8.36 9.45 15.42
N ASN A 38 -7.28 9.30 14.63
CA ASN A 38 -6.26 10.34 14.34
C ASN A 38 -5.70 11.06 15.57
N GLY A 39 -5.83 10.46 16.76
CA GLY A 39 -5.37 11.05 18.01
C GLY A 39 -6.26 12.16 18.56
N THR A 40 -7.41 12.44 17.93
CA THR A 40 -8.26 13.61 18.22
C THR A 40 -9.70 13.25 18.60
N GLU A 41 -10.31 12.28 17.93
CA GLU A 41 -11.73 11.95 18.10
C GLU A 41 -11.86 10.60 18.79
N LEU A 42 -12.69 10.50 19.83
CA LEU A 42 -12.88 9.28 20.60
C LEU A 42 -14.33 8.80 20.45
N TYR A 43 -14.52 7.54 20.09
CA TYR A 43 -15.85 6.95 19.95
C TYR A 43 -16.01 5.72 20.83
N ASN A 44 -17.21 5.54 21.37
CA ASN A 44 -17.64 4.31 22.00
C ASN A 44 -18.33 3.43 20.94
N ILE A 45 -17.62 2.43 20.41
CA ILE A 45 -18.07 1.62 19.28
C ILE A 45 -19.24 0.69 19.64
N ILE A 46 -19.45 0.39 20.93
CA ILE A 46 -20.58 -0.41 21.39
C ILE A 46 -21.89 0.37 21.30
N ASP A 47 -21.88 1.61 21.78
CA ASP A 47 -23.08 2.46 21.81
C ASP A 47 -23.24 3.28 20.51
N ASP A 48 -22.13 3.53 19.80
CA ASP A 48 -22.08 4.24 18.52
C ASP A 48 -21.16 3.50 17.51
N PRO A 49 -21.64 2.39 16.92
CA PRO A 49 -20.90 1.66 15.89
C PRO A 49 -20.60 2.50 14.65
N SER A 50 -21.39 3.54 14.39
CA SER A 50 -21.25 4.45 13.25
C SER A 50 -20.21 5.54 13.45
N GLN A 51 -19.74 5.77 14.68
CA GLN A 51 -18.78 6.83 15.04
C GLN A 51 -19.28 8.23 14.65
N GLN A 52 -20.50 8.57 15.06
CA GLN A 52 -21.12 9.87 14.81
C GLN A 52 -20.98 10.85 16.00
N ASN A 53 -20.76 10.33 17.21
CA ASN A 53 -20.72 11.11 18.43
C ASN A 53 -19.31 11.09 19.02
N ASP A 54 -18.52 12.13 18.73
CA ASP A 54 -17.20 12.29 19.35
C ASP A 54 -17.35 12.61 20.84
N ILE A 55 -16.74 11.76 21.68
CA ILE A 55 -16.74 11.85 23.14
C ILE A 55 -15.37 12.23 23.73
N ALA A 56 -14.44 12.73 22.92
CA ALA A 56 -13.07 13.04 23.33
C ALA A 56 -13.00 14.08 24.47
N GLU A 57 -13.76 15.18 24.36
CA GLU A 57 -13.76 16.26 25.34
C GLU A 57 -14.30 15.82 26.72
N GLN A 58 -15.20 14.85 26.75
CA GLN A 58 -15.76 14.30 28.01
C GLN A 58 -14.84 13.25 28.64
N HIS A 59 -13.88 12.69 27.88
CA HIS A 59 -12.97 11.64 28.34
C HIS A 59 -11.48 11.96 28.06
N PRO A 60 -10.95 13.12 28.51
CA PRO A 60 -9.60 13.56 28.17
C PRO A 60 -8.50 12.62 28.68
N GLU A 61 -8.71 11.97 29.83
CA GLU A 61 -7.75 11.00 30.37
C GLU A 61 -7.64 9.74 29.50
N MET A 62 -8.75 9.30 28.90
CA MET A 62 -8.75 8.15 28.00
C MET A 62 -8.06 8.49 26.68
N VAL A 63 -8.32 9.69 26.15
CA VAL A 63 -7.62 10.22 24.97
C VAL A 63 -6.12 10.24 25.24
N LYS A 64 -5.69 10.79 26.39
CA LYS A 64 -4.28 10.82 26.79
C LYS A 64 -3.67 9.42 26.87
N GLN A 65 -4.32 8.47 27.54
CA GLN A 65 -3.86 7.09 27.65
C GLN A 65 -3.68 6.44 26.27
N TYR A 66 -4.64 6.61 25.37
CA TYR A 66 -4.58 6.01 24.03
C TYR A 66 -3.49 6.66 23.17
N ARG A 67 -3.28 7.96 23.34
CA ARG A 67 -2.15 8.67 22.72
C ARG A 67 -0.82 8.13 23.24
N GLU A 68 -0.64 7.94 24.54
CA GLU A 68 0.59 7.38 25.09
C GLU A 68 0.90 5.99 24.51
N VAL A 69 -0.09 5.12 24.37
CA VAL A 69 0.09 3.80 23.73
C VAL A 69 0.52 3.94 22.26
N TYR A 70 -0.09 4.86 21.52
CA TYR A 70 0.32 5.13 20.14
C TYR A 70 1.73 5.68 20.04
N GLU A 71 2.12 6.58 20.95
CA GLU A 71 3.45 7.19 20.96
C GLU A 71 4.55 6.15 21.17
N VAL A 72 4.32 5.19 22.08
CA VAL A 72 5.23 4.05 22.29
C VAL A 72 5.32 3.20 21.02
N TRP A 73 4.18 2.81 20.45
CA TRP A 73 4.15 2.01 19.22
C TRP A 73 4.81 2.73 18.03
N TRP A 74 4.51 4.01 17.81
CA TRP A 74 5.07 4.78 16.71
C TRP A 74 6.58 4.88 16.83
N THR A 75 7.10 5.11 18.04
CA THR A 75 8.54 5.17 18.28
C THR A 75 9.23 3.88 17.85
N ASP A 76 8.67 2.73 18.25
CA ASP A 76 9.18 1.39 17.87
C ASP A 76 9.11 1.16 16.35
N VAL A 77 7.95 1.32 15.72
CA VAL A 77 7.82 1.00 14.29
C VAL A 77 8.56 1.99 13.37
N SER A 78 8.75 3.23 13.82
CA SER A 78 9.37 4.27 12.99
C SER A 78 10.89 4.16 12.85
N GLU A 79 11.54 3.30 13.64
CA GLU A 79 13.01 3.15 13.62
C GLU A 79 13.59 2.84 12.24
N ARG A 80 12.81 2.18 11.37
CA ARG A 80 13.25 1.69 10.07
C ARG A 80 12.48 2.29 8.89
N PHE A 81 11.73 3.38 9.09
CA PHE A 81 10.92 3.99 8.01
C PHE A 81 11.75 4.60 6.88
N ASP A 82 13.01 4.93 7.15
CA ASP A 82 13.93 5.46 6.14
C ASP A 82 14.74 4.35 5.43
N GLU A 83 14.54 3.09 5.81
CA GLU A 83 15.12 1.94 5.15
C GLU A 83 14.18 1.40 4.07
N TYR A 84 14.74 1.03 2.92
CA TYR A 84 13.99 0.29 1.91
C TYR A 84 14.12 -1.21 2.12
N ALA A 85 13.02 -1.93 1.92
CA ALA A 85 13.06 -3.38 1.78
C ALA A 85 13.44 -3.73 0.34
N GLY A 86 14.58 -4.41 0.17
CA GLY A 86 15.03 -4.86 -1.13
C GLY A 86 14.35 -6.14 -1.61
N ILE A 87 14.21 -6.25 -2.92
CA ILE A 87 13.83 -7.51 -3.57
C ILE A 87 15.11 -8.32 -3.77
N ILE A 88 15.13 -9.54 -3.24
CA ILE A 88 16.31 -10.42 -3.30
C ILE A 88 16.47 -10.94 -4.74
N ILE A 89 17.67 -10.79 -5.31
CA ILE A 89 18.06 -11.39 -6.60
C ILE A 89 19.30 -12.27 -6.45
N GLY A 90 19.43 -13.27 -7.32
CA GLY A 90 20.53 -14.24 -7.25
C GLY A 90 20.29 -15.40 -6.28
N SER A 91 19.09 -15.49 -5.70
CA SER A 91 18.76 -16.60 -4.80
C SER A 91 18.42 -17.88 -5.55
N LYS A 92 18.81 -19.04 -5.00
CA LYS A 92 18.38 -20.35 -5.49
C LYS A 92 16.89 -20.65 -5.26
N PHE A 93 16.23 -19.88 -4.40
CA PHE A 93 14.82 -20.10 -4.05
C PHE A 93 13.84 -19.44 -5.05
N GLU A 94 14.28 -18.42 -5.78
CA GLU A 94 13.47 -17.73 -6.79
C GLU A 94 14.36 -17.23 -7.95
N ASN A 95 14.26 -17.90 -9.09
CA ASN A 95 14.94 -17.50 -10.33
C ASN A 95 14.13 -18.01 -11.55
N PRO A 96 13.62 -17.13 -12.44
CA PRO A 96 13.79 -15.67 -12.43
C PRO A 96 12.96 -14.98 -11.34
N VAL A 97 13.42 -13.82 -10.88
CA VAL A 97 12.68 -12.92 -10.00
C VAL A 97 11.81 -11.99 -10.86
N HIS A 98 10.54 -11.86 -10.50
CA HIS A 98 9.60 -10.98 -11.21
C HIS A 98 9.39 -9.67 -10.45
N ILE A 99 9.98 -8.59 -10.97
CA ILE A 99 9.75 -7.22 -10.48
C ILE A 99 8.84 -6.44 -11.41
N THR A 100 8.05 -5.53 -10.85
CA THR A 100 7.06 -4.73 -11.57
C THR A 100 7.20 -3.25 -11.25
N SER A 101 6.53 -2.40 -12.03
CA SER A 101 6.44 -0.96 -11.72
C SER A 101 5.68 -0.66 -10.43
N HIS A 102 4.97 -1.64 -9.83
CA HIS A 102 4.35 -1.47 -8.52
C HIS A 102 5.40 -1.44 -7.40
N ASP A 103 6.55 -2.07 -7.64
CA ASP A 103 7.68 -2.15 -6.70
C ASP A 103 8.60 -0.92 -6.79
N TRP A 104 8.24 0.07 -7.62
CA TRP A 104 8.99 1.30 -7.73
C TRP A 104 8.80 2.20 -6.51
N HIS A 105 9.92 2.75 -6.06
CA HIS A 105 9.96 3.95 -5.24
C HIS A 105 10.00 5.18 -6.14
N SER A 106 9.07 6.12 -5.91
CA SER A 106 8.92 7.34 -6.69
C SER A 106 8.07 8.36 -5.93
N GLU A 107 8.34 9.65 -6.14
CA GLU A 107 7.49 10.76 -5.67
C GLU A 107 6.17 10.86 -6.48
N SER A 108 6.15 10.27 -7.68
CA SER A 108 4.98 10.25 -8.58
C SER A 108 4.14 8.97 -8.39
N GLN A 109 2.90 9.01 -8.88
CA GLN A 109 2.04 7.83 -8.87
C GLN A 109 2.58 6.74 -9.81
N VAL A 110 3.03 5.63 -9.24
CA VAL A 110 3.53 4.49 -10.03
C VAL A 110 2.38 3.68 -10.66
N PRO A 111 2.58 3.06 -11.84
CA PRO A 111 1.62 2.13 -12.41
C PRO A 111 1.49 0.86 -11.56
N TRP A 112 0.46 0.80 -10.71
CA TRP A 112 0.26 -0.28 -9.74
C TRP A 112 -0.80 -1.32 -10.14
N HIS A 113 -1.56 -1.07 -11.22
CA HIS A 113 -2.60 -2.00 -11.67
C HIS A 113 -2.74 -2.08 -13.19
N GLN A 114 -3.38 -3.15 -13.67
CA GLN A 114 -3.52 -3.47 -15.10
C GLN A 114 -4.19 -2.37 -15.93
N ARG A 115 -5.05 -1.52 -15.33
CA ARG A 115 -5.64 -0.39 -16.06
C ARG A 115 -4.63 0.72 -16.36
N HIS A 116 -3.64 0.94 -15.49
CA HIS A 116 -2.54 1.89 -15.74
C HIS A 116 -1.60 1.36 -16.82
N ILE A 117 -1.27 0.06 -16.75
CA ILE A 117 -0.49 -0.62 -17.78
C ILE A 117 -1.19 -0.53 -19.14
N ARG A 118 -2.51 -0.79 -19.19
CA ARG A 118 -3.30 -0.60 -20.41
C ARG A 118 -3.33 0.85 -20.89
N ALA A 119 -3.55 1.81 -20.00
CA ALA A 119 -3.55 3.22 -20.35
C ALA A 119 -2.18 3.72 -20.86
N GLY A 120 -1.10 2.98 -20.60
CA GLY A 120 0.24 3.37 -21.02
C GLY A 120 0.76 4.55 -20.21
N ILE A 121 0.46 4.58 -18.91
CA ILE A 121 1.03 5.60 -18.02
C ILE A 121 2.56 5.51 -18.09
N GLN A 122 3.19 6.60 -18.52
CA GLN A 122 4.63 6.74 -18.63
C GLN A 122 5.11 7.46 -17.38
N GLU A 123 5.48 6.67 -16.38
CA GLU A 123 6.07 7.14 -15.13
C GLU A 123 7.32 6.32 -14.89
N ASN A 124 8.15 6.76 -13.95
CA ASN A 124 9.38 6.07 -13.62
C ASN A 124 9.67 6.12 -12.11
N GLY A 125 10.58 5.26 -11.68
CA GLY A 125 11.06 5.14 -10.32
C GLY A 125 12.29 4.26 -10.26
N PHE A 126 12.65 3.82 -9.07
CA PHE A 126 13.75 2.86 -8.89
C PHE A 126 13.28 1.66 -8.07
N TRP A 127 13.93 0.52 -8.32
CA TRP A 127 13.82 -0.67 -7.47
C TRP A 127 14.98 -0.69 -6.48
N ILE A 128 14.74 -1.26 -5.31
CA ILE A 128 15.81 -1.64 -4.38
C ILE A 128 15.99 -3.14 -4.50
N LEU A 129 17.21 -3.55 -4.83
CA LEU A 129 17.58 -4.95 -5.07
C LEU A 129 18.66 -5.35 -4.06
N ASP A 130 18.43 -6.48 -3.39
CA ASP A 130 19.42 -7.12 -2.53
C ASP A 130 20.06 -8.27 -3.29
N VAL A 131 21.34 -8.14 -3.64
CA VAL A 131 22.08 -9.16 -4.41
C VAL A 131 22.62 -10.22 -3.46
N GLU A 132 22.04 -11.43 -3.47
CA GLU A 132 22.46 -12.54 -2.61
C GLU A 132 23.75 -13.21 -3.14
N GLU A 133 23.88 -13.38 -4.46
CA GLU A 133 25.06 -13.99 -5.09
C GLU A 133 25.61 -13.06 -6.19
N ALA A 134 26.91 -12.76 -6.18
CA ALA A 134 27.50 -11.93 -7.22
C ALA A 134 27.60 -12.70 -8.56
N GLY A 135 27.25 -12.06 -9.67
CA GLY A 135 27.30 -12.67 -10.99
C GLY A 135 26.80 -11.76 -12.11
N GLU A 136 26.72 -12.32 -13.31
CA GLU A 136 26.09 -11.67 -14.46
C GLU A 136 24.59 -12.01 -14.49
N TYR A 137 23.76 -10.99 -14.69
CA TYR A 137 22.31 -11.12 -14.73
C TYR A 137 21.76 -10.73 -16.10
N GLU A 138 20.83 -11.52 -16.61
CA GLU A 138 20.03 -11.16 -17.78
C GLU A 138 18.70 -10.55 -17.31
N ILE A 139 18.35 -9.38 -17.86
CA ILE A 139 17.10 -8.68 -17.55
C ILE A 139 16.22 -8.65 -18.79
N THR A 140 14.99 -9.16 -18.65
CA THR A 140 13.96 -9.07 -19.69
C THR A 140 12.90 -8.03 -19.29
N LEU A 141 12.65 -7.05 -20.15
CA LEU A 141 11.63 -6.01 -19.95
C LEU A 141 10.37 -6.30 -20.76
N SER A 142 9.20 -6.18 -20.14
CA SER A 142 7.92 -6.27 -20.85
C SER A 142 6.81 -5.46 -20.16
N ARG A 143 5.93 -4.86 -20.97
CA ARG A 143 4.68 -4.21 -20.50
C ARG A 143 3.55 -5.21 -20.40
N TRP A 144 3.52 -6.19 -21.30
CA TRP A 144 2.50 -7.23 -21.34
C TRP A 144 3.04 -8.51 -20.71
N PRO A 145 2.19 -9.40 -20.17
CA PRO A 145 2.63 -10.73 -19.79
C PRO A 145 3.41 -11.40 -20.93
N LEU A 146 4.60 -11.93 -20.63
CA LEU A 146 5.56 -12.42 -21.64
C LEU A 146 4.95 -13.47 -22.59
N HIS A 147 4.07 -14.33 -22.06
CA HIS A 147 3.37 -15.35 -22.84
C HIS A 147 2.46 -14.79 -23.96
N LEU A 148 2.12 -13.51 -23.93
CA LEU A 148 1.31 -12.87 -24.98
C LEU A 148 2.13 -12.46 -26.20
N GLN A 149 3.47 -12.42 -26.10
CA GLN A 149 4.37 -12.09 -27.20
C GLN A 149 4.00 -10.79 -27.92
N HIS A 150 3.52 -9.80 -27.16
CA HIS A 150 3.18 -8.49 -27.71
C HIS A 150 4.37 -7.53 -27.58
N PRO A 151 4.61 -6.66 -28.59
CA PRO A 151 5.59 -5.59 -28.47
C PRO A 151 5.28 -4.72 -27.25
N ILE A 152 6.32 -4.32 -26.52
CA ILE A 152 6.17 -3.45 -25.34
C ILE A 152 5.44 -2.13 -25.64
N SER A 153 5.61 -1.63 -26.86
CA SER A 153 4.99 -0.40 -27.36
C SER A 153 3.57 -0.57 -27.89
N SER A 154 3.08 -1.80 -28.06
CA SER A 154 1.77 -2.04 -28.67
C SER A 154 0.64 -1.60 -27.74
N GLY A 155 -0.47 -1.16 -28.33
CA GLY A 155 -1.74 -1.08 -27.62
C GLY A 155 -2.35 -2.47 -27.38
N LYS A 156 -3.52 -2.50 -26.75
CA LYS A 156 -4.30 -3.73 -26.54
C LYS A 156 -5.78 -3.47 -26.74
N ILE A 157 -6.43 -4.25 -27.59
CA ILE A 157 -7.88 -4.18 -27.81
C ILE A 157 -8.67 -4.38 -26.51
N GLU A 158 -9.91 -3.95 -26.49
CA GLU A 158 -10.86 -4.19 -25.41
C GLU A 158 -10.97 -5.69 -25.14
N ARG A 159 -11.15 -6.03 -23.86
CA ARG A 159 -11.48 -7.39 -23.41
C ARG A 159 -12.97 -7.38 -23.16
N PRO A 160 -13.77 -8.27 -23.78
CA PRO A 160 -15.21 -8.30 -23.58
C PRO A 160 -15.56 -8.59 -22.12
N ALA A 161 -16.72 -8.14 -21.68
CA ALA A 161 -17.28 -8.52 -20.38
C ALA A 161 -17.48 -10.05 -20.29
N ILE A 162 -17.46 -10.59 -19.07
CA ILE A 162 -17.77 -12.00 -18.84
C ILE A 162 -19.22 -12.08 -18.31
N PRO A 163 -20.17 -12.61 -19.10
CA PRO A 163 -21.58 -12.69 -18.69
C PRO A 163 -21.76 -13.43 -17.37
N GLY A 164 -22.67 -12.93 -16.52
CA GLY A 164 -22.95 -13.53 -15.21
C GLY A 164 -21.91 -13.23 -14.12
N THR A 165 -20.95 -12.34 -14.37
CA THR A 165 -19.93 -11.94 -13.39
C THR A 165 -19.88 -10.42 -13.22
N SER A 166 -19.17 -9.95 -12.18
CA SER A 166 -18.85 -8.52 -12.01
C SER A 166 -17.77 -8.01 -12.98
N VAL A 167 -17.23 -8.88 -13.84
CA VAL A 167 -16.13 -8.54 -14.74
C VAL A 167 -16.66 -7.86 -16.00
N GLY A 168 -16.68 -6.53 -15.96
CA GLY A 168 -17.04 -5.69 -17.12
C GLY A 168 -16.00 -5.71 -18.25
N GLU A 169 -16.34 -5.03 -19.34
CA GLU A 169 -15.44 -4.80 -20.47
C GLU A 169 -14.23 -3.95 -20.03
N SER A 170 -13.05 -4.27 -20.58
CA SER A 170 -11.85 -3.45 -20.33
C SER A 170 -11.69 -2.34 -21.37
N LYS A 171 -11.20 -1.18 -20.92
CA LYS A 171 -10.85 -0.07 -21.81
C LYS A 171 -9.75 -0.47 -22.81
N ARG A 172 -9.80 0.09 -24.01
CA ARG A 172 -8.70 0.03 -24.98
C ARG A 172 -7.40 0.50 -24.33
N GLY A 173 -6.32 -0.24 -24.54
CA GLY A 173 -4.99 0.19 -24.16
C GLY A 173 -4.31 0.87 -25.35
N GLY A 174 -3.78 2.08 -25.14
CA GLY A 174 -3.02 2.83 -26.15
C GLY A 174 -1.60 2.28 -26.31
N GLY A 175 -1.04 2.43 -27.52
CA GLY A 175 0.39 2.26 -27.73
C GLY A 175 1.19 3.41 -27.11
N PHE A 176 2.51 3.29 -26.99
CA PHE A 176 3.34 4.39 -26.46
C PHE A 176 3.25 5.68 -27.30
N SER A 177 2.94 5.56 -28.60
CA SER A 177 2.70 6.69 -29.52
C SER A 177 1.39 7.43 -29.28
N ASP A 178 0.44 6.82 -28.57
CA ASP A 178 -0.88 7.39 -28.30
C ASP A 178 -0.92 8.15 -26.94
N CYS A 179 0.18 8.05 -26.18
CA CYS A 179 0.35 8.76 -24.91
C CYS A 179 0.74 10.20 -25.19
N LYS A 180 -0.22 11.13 -25.08
CA LYS A 180 0.11 12.56 -25.00
C LYS A 180 0.96 12.79 -23.76
N SER A 181 2.16 13.34 -23.92
CA SER A 181 2.87 13.96 -22.79
C SER A 181 1.91 14.96 -22.16
N LYS A 182 1.77 14.89 -20.84
CA LYS A 182 1.31 16.06 -20.10
C LYS A 182 2.59 16.86 -19.86
N ASP A 183 2.77 17.89 -20.67
CA ASP A 183 3.72 18.97 -20.38
C ASP A 183 3.29 19.70 -19.08
#